data_AF-A0A973G2G8-F1
#
_entry.id   AF-A0A973G2G8-F1
#
_cell.length_a   1.000
_cell.length_b   1.000
_cell.length_c   1.000
_cell.angle_alpha   90.00
_cell.angle_beta   90.00
_cell.angle_gamma   90.00
#
_symmetry.space_group_name_H-M   'P 1'
#
loop_
_entity.id
_entity.type
_entity.pdbx_description
1 polymer ?
#
loop_
_entity_poly.entity_id
_entity_poly.type
_entity_poly.pdbx_seq_one_letter_code
_entity_poly.pdbx_strand_id
1 'polypeptide(L)'
;MKVRVLILLLVIFPFAGIVAQQGNIKFTEYDLPNGLHVILHQDNTTPIVAVSILYHVGSKNEVAGRTGFAHFFEHLMFEGSDNIPRGEYDKITLSAGGTLNANTSQDRTFYYEILPSNQLELGLWLESERLLHLRIDSTGVETQRAVVKEERKESQDNRPYGSVIEKTMENAYKIHPYKWTPIGYPEDLSKATLQEFMEFHSIYYVPNNATLSIAGDLDIESTKKMIEKYFGDIPKGTKEIYRPSIVEPEKTAEVIDTVYDNIQLPAVIMSYHMPAQ
;
A
#
# COMPACT_ATOMS: atom_id res chain seq x y z
N MET A 1 50.89 36.54 36.21
CA MET A 1 49.55 36.36 35.59
C MET A 1 49.68 35.41 34.42
N LYS A 2 48.98 34.28 34.48
CA LYS A 2 48.90 33.25 33.43
C LYS A 2 47.84 33.69 32.42
N VAL A 3 48.17 33.78 31.13
CA VAL A 3 47.18 33.75 30.06
C VAL A 3 47.62 32.66 29.08
N ARG A 4 46.80 31.61 29.01
CA ARG A 4 47.01 30.42 28.19
C ARG A 4 46.75 30.79 26.72
N VAL A 5 47.72 30.53 25.85
CA VAL A 5 47.53 30.50 24.40
C VAL A 5 46.74 29.23 24.08
N LEU A 6 45.50 29.38 23.61
CA LEU A 6 44.68 28.27 23.15
C LEU A 6 45.08 27.94 21.71
N ILE A 7 45.69 26.77 21.51
CA ILE A 7 45.98 26.21 20.19
C ILE A 7 44.66 25.69 19.62
N LEU A 8 44.17 26.32 18.55
CA LEU A 8 43.02 25.84 17.78
C LEU A 8 43.50 24.71 16.85
N LEU A 9 43.38 23.47 17.30
CA LEU A 9 43.56 22.28 16.47
C LEU A 9 42.32 22.13 15.57
N LEU A 10 42.47 22.49 14.29
CA LEU A 10 41.53 22.17 13.22
C LEU A 10 41.57 20.66 12.99
N VAL A 11 40.63 19.92 13.60
CA VAL A 11 40.40 18.52 13.30
C VAL A 11 39.63 18.46 11.98
N ILE A 12 40.36 18.24 10.88
CA ILE A 12 39.78 17.86 9.60
C ILE A 12 39.30 16.41 9.75
N PHE A 13 38.01 16.22 10.02
CA PHE A 13 37.38 14.92 9.89
C PHE A 13 37.30 14.58 8.40
N PRO A 14 37.95 13.51 7.91
CA PRO A 14 37.68 13.04 6.56
C PRO A 14 36.24 12.51 6.56
N PHE A 15 35.39 13.14 5.74
CA PHE A 15 34.09 12.62 5.38
C PHE A 15 34.33 11.38 4.51
N ALA A 16 34.66 10.25 5.15
CA ALA A 16 34.62 8.96 4.50
C ALA A 16 33.15 8.68 4.21
N GLY A 17 32.73 8.98 2.98
CA GLY A 17 31.43 8.54 2.48
C GLY A 17 31.37 7.03 2.67
N ILE A 18 30.55 6.59 3.61
CA ILE A 18 30.06 5.22 3.63
C ILE A 18 29.19 5.13 2.39
N VAL A 19 29.80 4.78 1.26
CA VAL A 19 29.06 4.13 0.18
C VAL A 19 28.58 2.85 0.83
N ALA A 20 27.35 2.86 1.32
CA ALA A 20 26.68 1.64 1.72
C ALA A 20 26.86 0.68 0.56
N GLN A 21 27.62 -0.39 0.78
CA GLN A 21 27.81 -1.42 -0.22
C GLN A 21 26.44 -2.08 -0.37
N GLN A 22 25.65 -1.52 -1.29
CA GLN A 22 24.35 -2.06 -1.67
C GLN A 22 24.68 -3.41 -2.29
N GLY A 23 24.59 -4.47 -1.48
CA GLY A 23 24.84 -5.83 -1.97
C GLY A 23 23.92 -6.07 -3.16
N ASN A 24 24.45 -6.59 -4.26
CA ASN A 24 23.63 -6.98 -5.40
C ASN A 24 22.69 -8.10 -4.95
N ILE A 25 21.44 -7.75 -4.65
CA ILE A 25 20.36 -8.72 -4.41
C ILE A 25 20.12 -9.43 -5.73
N LYS A 26 20.39 -10.74 -5.78
CA LYS A 26 20.11 -11.56 -6.95
C LYS A 26 18.65 -12.01 -6.90
N PHE A 27 17.90 -11.75 -7.96
CA PHE A 27 16.51 -12.18 -8.10
C PHE A 27 16.26 -12.72 -9.51
N THR A 28 15.19 -13.49 -9.66
CA THR A 28 14.64 -13.92 -10.95
C THR A 28 13.38 -13.11 -11.20
N GLU A 29 13.22 -12.61 -12.41
CA GLU A 29 12.10 -11.75 -12.81
C GLU A 29 11.53 -12.26 -14.14
N TYR A 30 10.21 -12.35 -14.24
CA TYR A 30 9.51 -12.76 -15.45
C TYR A 30 8.04 -12.35 -15.41
N ASP A 31 7.39 -12.35 -16.57
CA ASP A 31 5.96 -12.10 -16.69
C ASP A 31 5.22 -13.39 -17.05
N LEU A 32 4.03 -13.58 -16.47
CA LEU A 32 3.07 -14.59 -16.93
C LEU A 32 2.36 -14.13 -18.21
N PRO A 33 1.78 -15.04 -19.02
CA PRO A 33 1.02 -14.67 -20.23
C PRO A 33 -0.16 -13.72 -19.98
N ASN A 34 -0.77 -13.77 -18.79
CA ASN A 34 -1.84 -12.87 -18.38
C ASN A 34 -1.36 -11.47 -17.93
N GLY A 35 -0.04 -11.25 -17.90
CA GLY A 35 0.60 -9.99 -17.56
C GLY A 35 0.94 -9.82 -16.08
N LEU A 36 0.74 -10.83 -15.22
CA LEU A 36 1.26 -10.78 -13.85
C LEU A 36 2.78 -10.72 -13.87
N HIS A 37 3.32 -9.66 -13.26
CA HIS A 37 4.75 -9.51 -13.10
C HIS A 37 5.24 -10.26 -11.86
N VAL A 38 6.28 -11.09 -11.98
CA VAL A 38 6.77 -11.96 -10.92
C VAL A 38 8.22 -11.70 -10.60
N ILE A 39 8.53 -11.51 -9.32
CA ILE A 39 9.89 -11.36 -8.78
C ILE A 39 10.13 -12.43 -7.73
N LEU A 40 11.21 -13.21 -7.88
CA LEU A 40 11.61 -14.27 -6.95
C LEU A 40 13.01 -14.01 -6.41
N HIS A 41 13.15 -14.03 -5.09
CA HIS A 41 14.44 -13.96 -4.41
C HIS A 41 14.63 -15.18 -3.50
N GLN A 42 15.55 -16.07 -3.87
CA GLN A 42 15.88 -17.23 -3.05
C GLN A 42 16.90 -16.86 -1.97
N ASP A 43 16.50 -17.04 -0.71
CA ASP A 43 17.35 -16.91 0.49
C ASP A 43 17.00 -18.02 1.50
N ASN A 44 17.81 -19.07 1.52
CA ASN A 44 17.62 -20.23 2.39
C ASN A 44 18.25 -20.06 3.80
N THR A 45 18.54 -18.84 4.24
CA THR A 45 19.16 -18.59 5.57
C THR A 45 18.23 -18.94 6.72
N THR A 46 16.91 -18.78 6.55
CA THR A 46 15.89 -19.14 7.54
C THR A 46 14.72 -19.84 6.84
N PRO A 47 14.01 -20.78 7.50
CA PRO A 47 12.89 -21.51 6.89
C PRO A 47 11.60 -20.67 6.86
N ILE A 48 11.69 -19.47 6.29
CA ILE A 48 10.63 -18.47 6.21
C ILE A 48 10.54 -18.00 4.75
N VAL A 49 9.33 -17.73 4.29
CA VAL A 49 9.05 -17.12 3.00
C VAL A 49 8.10 -15.94 3.17
N ALA A 50 8.39 -14.85 2.49
CA ALA A 50 7.48 -13.72 2.31
C ALA A 50 6.83 -13.85 0.93
N VAL A 51 5.51 -13.96 0.90
CA VAL A 51 4.68 -13.85 -0.30
C VAL A 51 4.03 -12.47 -0.26
N SER A 52 4.10 -11.72 -1.35
CA SER A 52 3.50 -10.39 -1.39
C SER A 52 2.98 -10.05 -2.77
N ILE A 53 1.88 -9.33 -2.82
CA ILE A 53 1.34 -8.78 -4.06
C ILE A 53 1.15 -7.27 -3.92
N LEU A 54 1.66 -6.54 -4.90
CA LEU A 54 1.49 -5.11 -5.03
C LEU A 54 0.56 -4.84 -6.20
N TYR A 55 -0.56 -4.18 -5.93
CA TYR A 55 -1.42 -3.65 -6.98
C TYR A 55 -1.00 -2.22 -7.28
N HIS A 56 -0.83 -1.91 -8.57
CA HIS A 56 -0.48 -0.57 -9.04
C HIS A 56 -1.74 0.31 -9.04
N VAL A 57 -2.34 0.50 -7.86
CA VAL A 57 -3.51 1.35 -7.61
C VAL A 57 -3.39 1.91 -6.19
N GLY A 58 -3.62 3.21 -6.04
CA GLY A 58 -3.73 3.86 -4.75
C GLY A 58 -4.76 4.98 -4.81
N SER A 59 -4.80 5.84 -3.80
CA SER A 59 -5.80 6.90 -3.75
C SER A 59 -5.69 7.92 -4.90
N LYS A 60 -4.53 8.00 -5.57
CA LYS A 60 -4.35 8.87 -6.74
C LYS A 60 -5.19 8.44 -7.95
N ASN A 61 -5.59 7.17 -8.00
CA ASN A 61 -6.37 6.58 -9.09
C ASN A 61 -7.88 6.77 -8.90
N GLU A 62 -8.29 7.35 -7.78
CA GLU A 62 -9.69 7.61 -7.45
C GLU A 62 -10.22 8.86 -8.17
N VAL A 63 -11.54 9.04 -8.12
CA VAL A 63 -12.21 10.21 -8.68
C VAL A 63 -12.76 11.10 -7.57
N ALA A 64 -12.75 12.40 -7.79
CA ALA A 64 -13.30 13.35 -6.82
C ALA A 64 -14.77 13.03 -6.51
N GLY A 65 -15.13 13.00 -5.22
CA GLY A 65 -16.45 12.59 -4.76
C GLY A 65 -16.64 11.08 -4.63
N ARG A 66 -15.60 10.28 -4.90
CA ARG A 66 -15.49 8.83 -4.66
C ARG A 66 -14.09 8.48 -4.15
N THR A 67 -13.68 9.16 -3.08
CA THR A 67 -12.40 8.90 -2.43
C THR A 67 -12.47 7.74 -1.42
N GLY A 68 -11.33 7.14 -1.11
CA GLY A 68 -11.17 6.10 -0.09
C GLY A 68 -11.39 4.67 -0.59
N PHE A 69 -11.60 4.47 -1.89
CA PHE A 69 -11.83 3.14 -2.49
C PHE A 69 -10.59 2.25 -2.41
N ALA A 70 -9.39 2.78 -2.65
CA ALA A 70 -8.16 1.99 -2.59
C ALA A 70 -7.93 1.43 -1.18
N HIS A 71 -8.11 2.27 -0.16
CA HIS A 71 -8.03 1.85 1.24
C HIS A 71 -9.21 0.94 1.62
N PHE A 72 -10.41 1.20 1.12
CA PHE A 72 -11.55 0.32 1.35
C PHE A 72 -11.31 -1.10 0.83
N PHE A 73 -10.69 -1.25 -0.35
CA PHE A 73 -10.33 -2.56 -0.87
C PHE A 73 -9.18 -3.23 -0.12
N GLU A 74 -8.33 -2.47 0.56
CA GLU A 74 -7.42 -3.04 1.55
C GLU A 74 -8.17 -3.88 2.57
N HIS A 75 -9.23 -3.33 3.18
CA HIS A 75 -10.07 -4.03 4.14
C HIS A 75 -10.93 -5.12 3.50
N LEU A 76 -11.59 -4.80 2.38
CA LEU A 76 -12.54 -5.71 1.72
C LEU A 76 -11.86 -7.00 1.22
N MET A 77 -10.56 -6.96 0.89
CA MET A 77 -9.80 -8.14 0.48
C MET A 77 -9.60 -9.18 1.60
N PHE A 78 -9.93 -8.84 2.86
CA PHE A 78 -9.96 -9.78 3.99
C PHE A 78 -11.36 -10.36 4.26
N GLU A 79 -12.41 -9.87 3.60
CA GLU A 79 -13.81 -10.29 3.82
C GLU A 79 -14.17 -11.63 3.17
N GLY A 80 -13.19 -12.29 2.54
CA GLY A 80 -13.29 -13.65 2.00
C GLY A 80 -13.43 -13.71 0.47
N SER A 81 -13.46 -14.94 -0.02
CA SER A 81 -13.62 -15.28 -1.44
C SER A 81 -14.78 -16.28 -1.60
N ASP A 82 -14.98 -16.80 -2.81
CA ASP A 82 -15.91 -17.91 -3.01
C ASP A 82 -15.51 -19.17 -2.22
N ASN A 83 -14.21 -19.40 -2.01
CA ASN A 83 -13.69 -20.57 -1.29
C ASN A 83 -13.22 -20.28 0.14
N ILE A 84 -13.03 -19.02 0.52
CA ILE A 84 -12.59 -18.59 1.85
C ILE A 84 -13.74 -17.84 2.54
N PRO A 85 -14.33 -18.37 3.64
CA PRO A 85 -15.38 -17.66 4.35
C PRO A 85 -14.88 -16.33 4.94
N ARG A 86 -15.84 -15.43 5.18
CA ARG A 86 -15.57 -14.12 5.78
C ARG A 86 -14.92 -14.25 7.16
N GLY A 87 -13.86 -13.48 7.38
CA GLY A 87 -13.10 -13.49 8.64
C GLY A 87 -12.25 -14.74 8.86
N GLU A 88 -12.08 -15.60 7.84
CA GLU A 88 -11.21 -16.78 7.93
C GLU A 88 -9.82 -16.56 7.34
N TYR A 89 -9.61 -15.55 6.49
CA TYR A 89 -8.32 -15.33 5.84
C TYR A 89 -7.16 -15.21 6.85
N ASP A 90 -7.33 -14.34 7.85
CA ASP A 90 -6.32 -14.14 8.89
C ASP A 90 -6.13 -15.40 9.72
N LYS A 91 -7.23 -16.10 10.04
CA LYS A 91 -7.18 -17.32 10.86
C LYS A 91 -6.43 -18.44 10.16
N ILE A 92 -6.61 -18.61 8.85
CA ILE A 92 -5.89 -19.60 8.04
C ILE A 92 -4.39 -19.32 8.13
N THR A 93 -3.99 -18.08 7.89
CA THR A 93 -2.58 -17.66 7.91
C THR A 93 -1.95 -17.83 9.30
N LEU A 94 -2.63 -17.34 10.35
CA LEU A 94 -2.15 -17.45 11.73
C LEU A 94 -2.06 -18.91 12.19
N SER A 95 -3.02 -19.75 11.80
CA SER A 95 -3.01 -21.19 12.14
C SER A 95 -1.89 -21.95 11.44
N ALA A 96 -1.43 -21.46 10.28
CA ALA A 96 -0.25 -21.96 9.60
C ALA A 96 1.09 -21.47 10.22
N GLY A 97 1.03 -20.66 11.28
CA GLY A 97 2.20 -20.07 11.95
C GLY A 97 2.75 -18.84 11.24
N GLY A 98 1.99 -18.24 10.33
CA GLY A 98 2.37 -17.02 9.63
C GLY A 98 1.84 -15.75 10.27
N THR A 99 2.20 -14.61 9.68
CA THR A 99 1.60 -13.30 9.91
C THR A 99 1.31 -12.66 8.57
N LEU A 100 0.32 -11.77 8.54
CA LEU A 100 -0.05 -11.05 7.33
C LEU A 100 -0.42 -9.61 7.68
N ASN A 101 -0.33 -8.75 6.68
CA ASN A 101 -0.89 -7.42 6.76
C ASN A 101 -1.10 -6.84 5.35
N ALA A 102 -1.72 -5.67 5.31
CA ALA A 102 -1.81 -4.86 4.11
C ALA A 102 -1.52 -3.40 4.45
N ASN A 103 -1.33 -2.58 3.42
CA ASN A 103 -1.41 -1.14 3.55
C ASN A 103 -1.63 -0.47 2.19
N THR A 104 -2.21 0.72 2.22
CA THR A 104 -2.50 1.54 1.05
C THR A 104 -1.79 2.88 1.13
N SER A 105 -1.31 3.34 -0.02
CA SER A 105 -0.74 4.66 -0.21
C SER A 105 -1.47 5.39 -1.34
N GLN A 106 -0.99 6.58 -1.67
CA GLN A 106 -1.46 7.28 -2.85
C GLN A 106 -1.15 6.53 -4.15
N ASP A 107 -0.11 5.69 -4.18
CA ASP A 107 0.39 5.07 -5.41
C ASP A 107 0.05 3.59 -5.57
N ARG A 108 -0.05 2.86 -4.45
CA ARG A 108 -0.17 1.40 -4.45
C ARG A 108 -0.93 0.88 -3.23
N THR A 109 -1.51 -0.31 -3.40
CA THR A 109 -2.05 -1.15 -2.32
C THR A 109 -1.23 -2.44 -2.27
N PHE A 110 -0.78 -2.82 -1.08
CA PHE A 110 0.16 -3.92 -0.87
C PHE A 110 -0.40 -4.90 0.15
N TYR A 111 -0.31 -6.18 -0.15
CA TYR A 111 -0.68 -7.29 0.72
C TYR A 111 0.53 -8.22 0.85
N TYR A 112 0.72 -8.78 2.03
CA TYR A 112 1.78 -9.77 2.24
C TYR A 112 1.43 -10.77 3.33
N GLU A 113 2.01 -11.96 3.18
CA GLU A 113 2.09 -13.00 4.19
C GLU A 113 3.56 -13.38 4.42
N ILE A 114 3.95 -13.48 5.69
CA ILE A 114 5.21 -14.10 6.11
C ILE A 114 4.85 -15.44 6.73
N LEU A 115 5.36 -16.51 6.12
CA LEU A 115 4.97 -17.89 6.41
C LEU A 115 6.20 -18.77 6.62
N PRO A 116 6.10 -19.87 7.37
CA PRO A 116 7.07 -20.96 7.28
C PRO A 116 7.22 -21.42 5.83
N SER A 117 8.43 -21.74 5.37
CA SER A 117 8.68 -22.03 3.93
C SER A 117 7.88 -23.23 3.39
N ASN A 118 7.52 -24.19 4.24
CA ASN A 118 6.62 -25.30 3.87
C ASN A 118 5.15 -24.89 3.64
N GLN A 119 4.79 -23.64 3.92
CA GLN A 119 3.47 -23.04 3.68
C GLN A 119 3.47 -22.08 2.47
N LEU A 120 4.51 -22.08 1.63
CA LEU A 120 4.56 -21.25 0.43
C LEU A 120 3.32 -21.45 -0.47
N GLU A 121 2.91 -22.70 -0.68
CA GLU A 121 1.74 -23.00 -1.51
C GLU A 121 0.44 -22.42 -0.92
N LEU A 122 0.33 -22.37 0.42
CA LEU A 122 -0.79 -21.74 1.10
C LEU A 122 -0.84 -20.24 0.80
N GLY A 123 0.29 -19.52 0.92
CA GLY A 123 0.36 -18.10 0.60
C GLY A 123 -0.01 -17.80 -0.86
N LEU A 124 0.47 -18.62 -1.79
CA LEU A 124 0.12 -18.51 -3.23
C LEU A 124 -1.38 -18.74 -3.48
N TRP A 125 -1.98 -19.74 -2.84
CA TRP A 125 -3.41 -20.00 -2.94
C TRP A 125 -4.23 -18.82 -2.40
N LEU A 126 -3.89 -18.35 -1.20
CA LEU A 126 -4.53 -17.24 -0.52
C LEU A 126 -4.57 -15.97 -1.40
N GLU A 127 -3.43 -15.57 -1.96
CA GLU A 127 -3.36 -14.39 -2.84
C GLU A 127 -4.06 -14.60 -4.19
N SER A 128 -4.03 -15.82 -4.75
CA SER A 128 -4.79 -16.13 -5.97
C SER A 128 -6.31 -16.05 -5.76
N GLU A 129 -6.80 -16.44 -4.58
CA GLU A 129 -8.22 -16.38 -4.23
C GLU A 129 -8.73 -14.95 -4.13
N ARG A 130 -7.94 -14.06 -3.52
CA ARG A 130 -8.26 -12.63 -3.47
C ARG A 130 -8.24 -11.98 -4.84
N LEU A 131 -7.34 -12.42 -5.73
CA LEU A 131 -7.23 -11.84 -7.07
C LEU A 131 -8.38 -12.28 -8.00
N LEU A 132 -8.78 -13.56 -7.95
CA LEU A 132 -9.76 -14.10 -8.90
C LEU A 132 -11.19 -14.20 -8.33
N HIS A 133 -11.33 -14.58 -7.06
CA HIS A 133 -12.60 -15.01 -6.47
C HIS A 133 -13.07 -14.12 -5.32
N LEU A 134 -12.61 -12.86 -5.25
CA LEU A 134 -13.01 -11.94 -4.18
C LEU A 134 -14.53 -11.82 -4.11
N ARG A 135 -15.09 -11.98 -2.91
CA ARG A 135 -16.52 -11.82 -2.69
C ARG A 135 -16.86 -10.36 -2.40
N ILE A 136 -17.41 -9.66 -3.40
CA ILE A 136 -17.91 -8.29 -3.25
C ILE A 136 -19.44 -8.30 -3.19
N ASP A 137 -19.99 -8.33 -1.97
CA ASP A 137 -21.44 -8.30 -1.73
C ASP A 137 -21.85 -7.13 -0.83
N SER A 138 -23.15 -6.82 -0.81
CA SER A 138 -23.70 -5.72 0.00
C SER A 138 -23.37 -5.88 1.49
N THR A 139 -23.34 -7.10 2.01
CA THR A 139 -23.05 -7.33 3.43
C THR A 139 -21.63 -6.91 3.74
N GLY A 140 -20.65 -7.35 2.95
CA GLY A 140 -19.23 -7.02 3.13
C GLY A 140 -18.97 -5.54 2.97
N VAL A 141 -19.58 -4.92 1.94
CA VAL A 141 -19.46 -3.48 1.72
C VAL A 141 -20.04 -2.67 2.88
N GLU A 142 -21.22 -3.00 3.39
CA GLU A 142 -21.80 -2.22 4.49
C GLU A 142 -21.09 -2.46 5.83
N THR A 143 -20.60 -3.69 6.08
CA THR A 143 -19.74 -3.97 7.24
C THR A 143 -18.47 -3.14 7.19
N GLN A 144 -17.72 -3.19 6.08
CA GLN A 144 -16.45 -2.48 5.97
C GLN A 144 -16.62 -0.96 5.89
N ARG A 145 -17.75 -0.47 5.37
CA ARG A 145 -18.10 0.96 5.43
C ARG A 145 -18.26 1.47 6.85
N ALA A 146 -18.81 0.66 7.75
CA ALA A 146 -18.88 1.02 9.16
C ALA A 146 -17.48 1.02 9.80
N VAL A 147 -16.68 -0.02 9.54
CA VAL A 147 -15.32 -0.18 10.09
C VAL A 147 -14.42 0.99 9.69
N VAL A 148 -14.31 1.30 8.39
CA VAL A 148 -13.43 2.38 7.89
C VAL A 148 -13.85 3.75 8.44
N LYS A 149 -15.15 3.98 8.66
CA LYS A 149 -15.62 5.22 9.30
C LYS A 149 -15.20 5.32 10.76
N GLU A 150 -15.27 4.22 11.51
CA GLU A 150 -14.79 4.20 12.90
C GLU A 150 -13.27 4.29 12.98
N GLU A 151 -12.55 3.64 12.06
CA GLU A 151 -11.10 3.77 11.93
C GLU A 151 -10.68 5.22 11.68
N ARG A 152 -11.37 5.93 10.78
CA ARG A 152 -11.09 7.36 10.56
C ARG A 152 -11.33 8.17 11.83
N LYS A 153 -12.42 7.91 12.55
CA LYS A 153 -12.70 8.60 13.82
C LYS A 153 -11.60 8.35 14.84
N GLU A 154 -11.12 7.12 14.96
CA GLU A 154 -10.06 6.75 15.91
C GLU A 154 -8.70 7.36 15.51
N SER A 155 -8.33 7.23 14.25
CA SER A 155 -6.99 7.56 13.75
C SER A 155 -6.80 9.04 13.43
N GLN A 156 -7.89 9.75 13.06
CA GLN A 156 -7.86 11.14 12.61
C GLN A 156 -8.79 12.04 13.41
N ASP A 157 -10.11 11.81 13.38
CA ASP A 157 -11.07 12.83 13.85
C ASP A 157 -11.05 13.04 15.37
N ASN A 158 -10.76 11.99 16.16
CA ASN A 158 -10.65 12.06 17.63
C ASN A 158 -9.20 12.08 18.12
N ARG A 159 -8.23 12.26 17.22
CA ARG A 159 -6.80 12.29 17.56
C ARG A 159 -6.28 13.72 17.49
N PRO A 160 -5.61 14.23 18.54
CA PRO A 160 -4.92 15.51 18.46
C PRO A 160 -3.99 15.56 17.24
N TYR A 161 -4.15 16.61 16.42
CA TYR A 161 -3.39 16.81 15.18
C TYR A 161 -3.64 15.74 14.09
N GLY A 162 -4.69 14.93 14.20
CA GLY A 162 -5.00 13.86 13.25
C GLY A 162 -5.30 14.36 11.83
N SER A 163 -5.85 15.57 11.72
CA SER A 163 -6.15 16.22 10.44
C SER A 163 -4.95 16.89 9.77
N VAL A 164 -3.78 16.96 10.42
CA VAL A 164 -2.62 17.72 9.89
C VAL A 164 -2.20 17.24 8.52
N ILE A 165 -2.09 15.93 8.29
CA ILE A 165 -1.66 15.40 7.00
C ILE A 165 -2.72 15.66 5.93
N GLU A 166 -4.00 15.42 6.23
CA GLU A 166 -5.10 15.69 5.30
C GLU A 166 -5.11 17.16 4.88
N LYS A 167 -5.08 18.09 5.84
CA LYS A 167 -5.10 19.53 5.58
C LYS A 167 -3.83 20.01 4.89
N THR A 168 -2.68 19.41 5.20
CA THR A 168 -1.43 19.70 4.48
C THR A 168 -1.54 19.31 3.02
N MET A 169 -2.03 18.11 2.73
CA MET A 169 -2.19 17.62 1.35
C MET A 169 -3.22 18.43 0.56
N GLU A 170 -4.36 18.75 1.17
CA GLU A 170 -5.41 19.59 0.59
C GLU A 170 -4.90 20.99 0.20
N ASN A 171 -4.06 21.59 1.05
CA ASN A 171 -3.49 22.92 0.82
C ASN A 171 -2.22 22.92 -0.07
N ALA A 172 -1.54 21.77 -0.17
CA ALA A 172 -0.37 21.60 -1.05
C ALA A 172 -0.79 21.51 -2.52
N TYR A 173 -1.83 20.72 -2.82
CA TYR A 173 -2.21 20.38 -4.20
C TYR A 173 -3.59 20.93 -4.59
N LYS A 174 -3.65 21.70 -5.68
CA LYS A 174 -4.90 22.24 -6.22
C LYS A 174 -5.62 21.22 -7.09
N ILE A 175 -4.88 20.58 -8.00
CA ILE A 175 -5.43 19.69 -9.03
C ILE A 175 -4.84 18.28 -8.99
N HIS A 176 -3.63 18.11 -8.46
CA HIS A 176 -3.01 16.80 -8.37
C HIS A 176 -3.80 15.91 -7.39
N PRO A 177 -4.02 14.62 -7.72
CA PRO A 177 -4.86 13.73 -6.92
C PRO A 177 -4.25 13.36 -5.57
N TYR A 178 -3.01 13.77 -5.28
CA TYR A 178 -2.44 13.71 -3.92
C TYR A 178 -3.09 14.67 -2.93
N LYS A 179 -4.02 15.52 -3.39
CA LYS A 179 -4.76 16.47 -2.54
C LYS A 179 -5.69 15.82 -1.51
N TRP A 180 -5.95 14.51 -1.57
CA TRP A 180 -6.65 13.76 -0.53
C TRP A 180 -5.81 12.58 -0.04
N THR A 181 -6.03 12.19 1.21
CA THR A 181 -5.33 11.05 1.83
C THR A 181 -6.01 9.73 1.51
N PRO A 182 -5.29 8.59 1.59
CA PRO A 182 -5.83 7.28 1.23
C PRO A 182 -7.13 6.85 1.91
N ILE A 183 -7.37 7.26 3.15
CA ILE A 183 -8.60 6.92 3.87
C ILE A 183 -9.86 7.55 3.25
N GLY A 184 -9.71 8.60 2.44
CA GLY A 184 -10.80 9.32 1.80
C GLY A 184 -11.75 10.04 2.75
N TYR A 185 -12.85 10.54 2.20
CA TYR A 185 -13.89 11.25 2.94
C TYR A 185 -15.08 10.33 3.27
N PRO A 186 -15.58 10.32 4.52
CA PRO A 186 -16.72 9.49 4.92
C PRO A 186 -17.97 9.66 4.07
N GLU A 187 -18.23 10.87 3.58
CA GLU A 187 -19.38 11.19 2.73
C GLU A 187 -19.27 10.52 1.36
N ASP A 188 -18.06 10.40 0.81
CA ASP A 188 -17.80 9.77 -0.49
C ASP A 188 -18.06 8.27 -0.40
N LEU A 189 -17.51 7.62 0.63
CA LEU A 189 -17.79 6.22 0.92
C LEU A 189 -19.28 6.00 1.17
N SER A 190 -19.97 6.93 1.86
CA SER A 190 -21.42 6.82 2.12
C SER A 190 -22.29 6.89 0.88
N LYS A 191 -21.85 7.61 -0.16
CA LYS A 191 -22.58 7.77 -1.43
C LYS A 191 -22.24 6.70 -2.45
N ALA A 192 -21.13 5.97 -2.26
CA ALA A 192 -20.71 4.90 -3.14
C ALA A 192 -21.70 3.72 -3.11
N THR A 193 -21.97 3.18 -4.29
CA THR A 193 -22.83 2.01 -4.52
C THR A 193 -22.01 0.73 -4.63
N LEU A 194 -22.62 -0.43 -4.38
CA LEU A 194 -21.97 -1.74 -4.59
C LEU A 194 -21.36 -1.88 -5.99
N GLN A 195 -22.10 -1.40 -7.02
CA GLN A 195 -21.65 -1.47 -8.40
C GLN A 195 -20.36 -0.67 -8.64
N GLU A 196 -20.19 0.49 -7.98
CA GLU A 196 -18.97 1.28 -8.07
C GLU A 196 -17.77 0.56 -7.45
N PHE A 197 -17.96 -0.19 -6.35
CA PHE A 197 -16.90 -1.03 -5.80
C PHE A 197 -16.52 -2.17 -6.76
N MET A 198 -17.51 -2.89 -7.30
CA MET A 198 -17.27 -3.95 -8.29
C MET A 198 -16.55 -3.42 -9.53
N GLU A 199 -16.93 -2.22 -10.00
CA GLU A 199 -16.28 -1.55 -11.12
C GLU A 199 -14.80 -1.24 -10.79
N PHE A 200 -14.54 -0.63 -9.63
CA PHE A 200 -13.18 -0.32 -9.18
C PHE A 200 -12.31 -1.59 -9.11
N HIS A 201 -12.82 -2.67 -8.52
CA HIS A 201 -12.13 -3.96 -8.48
C HIS A 201 -11.78 -4.45 -9.88
N SER A 202 -12.77 -4.48 -10.78
CA SER A 202 -12.60 -5.00 -12.14
C SER A 202 -11.61 -4.24 -13.01
N ILE A 203 -11.32 -2.98 -12.67
CA ILE A 203 -10.34 -2.15 -13.38
C ILE A 203 -8.93 -2.41 -12.81
N TYR A 204 -8.79 -2.43 -11.48
CA TYR A 204 -7.50 -2.30 -10.84
C TYR A 204 -6.94 -3.59 -10.23
N TYR A 205 -7.78 -4.54 -9.83
CA TYR A 205 -7.35 -5.80 -9.21
C TYR A 205 -7.32 -6.91 -10.26
N VAL A 206 -6.31 -6.82 -11.13
CA VAL A 206 -6.13 -7.71 -12.29
C VAL A 206 -4.64 -8.08 -12.45
N PRO A 207 -4.30 -9.25 -13.03
CA PRO A 207 -2.92 -9.72 -13.16
C PRO A 207 -1.96 -8.69 -13.78
N ASN A 208 -2.35 -8.09 -14.90
CA ASN A 208 -1.57 -7.06 -15.61
C ASN A 208 -1.54 -5.68 -14.93
N ASN A 209 -2.05 -5.57 -13.71
CA ASN A 209 -1.91 -4.43 -12.82
C ASN A 209 -1.27 -4.81 -11.48
N ALA A 210 -0.64 -5.98 -11.39
CA ALA A 210 -0.09 -6.51 -10.15
C ALA A 210 1.36 -6.98 -10.32
N THR A 211 2.10 -6.95 -9.21
CA THR A 211 3.43 -7.54 -9.08
C THR A 211 3.43 -8.51 -7.89
N LEU A 212 3.63 -9.79 -8.18
CA LEU A 212 3.85 -10.84 -7.19
C LEU A 212 5.35 -10.91 -6.87
N SER A 213 5.71 -10.68 -5.62
CA SER A 213 7.09 -10.80 -5.14
C SER A 213 7.18 -11.84 -4.04
N ILE A 214 8.09 -12.80 -4.20
CA ILE A 214 8.32 -13.89 -3.24
C ILE A 214 9.80 -13.93 -2.86
N ALA A 215 10.08 -13.86 -1.57
CA ALA A 215 11.45 -13.86 -1.05
C ALA A 215 11.59 -14.81 0.14
N GLY A 216 12.67 -15.61 0.20
CA GLY A 216 12.99 -16.47 1.33
C GLY A 216 13.40 -17.89 0.93
N ASP A 217 13.18 -18.85 1.83
CA ASP A 217 13.57 -20.25 1.63
C ASP A 217 12.63 -20.94 0.64
N LEU A 218 13.03 -20.94 -0.63
CA LEU A 218 12.26 -21.46 -1.76
C LEU A 218 13.18 -22.08 -2.82
N ASP A 219 12.61 -23.00 -3.62
CA ASP A 219 13.23 -23.49 -4.85
C ASP A 219 12.58 -22.79 -6.05
N ILE A 220 13.38 -22.09 -6.85
CA ILE A 220 12.88 -21.23 -7.95
C ILE A 220 12.00 -22.01 -8.93
N GLU A 221 12.41 -23.21 -9.33
CA GLU A 221 11.71 -23.97 -10.37
C GLU A 221 10.39 -24.59 -9.86
N SER A 222 10.37 -25.04 -8.61
CA SER A 222 9.15 -25.49 -7.95
C SER A 222 8.18 -24.33 -7.71
N THR A 223 8.69 -23.17 -7.28
CA THR A 223 7.90 -21.96 -7.07
C THR A 223 7.26 -21.46 -8.36
N LYS A 224 7.99 -21.43 -9.48
CA LYS A 224 7.42 -21.07 -10.80
C LYS A 224 6.23 -21.96 -11.19
N LYS A 225 6.30 -23.27 -10.94
CA LYS A 225 5.20 -24.21 -11.23
C LYS A 225 3.97 -23.94 -10.36
N MET A 226 4.17 -23.61 -9.08
CA MET A 226 3.07 -23.22 -8.20
C MET A 226 2.45 -21.90 -8.65
N ILE A 227 3.26 -20.92 -9.03
CA ILE A 227 2.76 -19.63 -9.55
C ILE A 227 1.93 -19.84 -10.81
N GLU A 228 2.41 -20.64 -11.77
CA GLU A 228 1.62 -20.98 -12.96
C GLU A 228 0.30 -21.66 -12.60
N LYS A 229 0.33 -22.62 -11.65
CA LYS A 229 -0.86 -23.34 -11.18
C LYS A 229 -1.92 -22.40 -10.57
N TYR A 230 -1.52 -21.41 -9.78
CA TYR A 230 -2.46 -20.56 -9.04
C TYR A 230 -2.84 -19.28 -9.78
N PHE A 231 -1.92 -18.71 -10.57
CA PHE A 231 -2.11 -17.43 -11.22
C PHE A 231 -2.25 -17.51 -12.74
N GLY A 232 -1.83 -18.61 -13.38
CA GLY A 232 -1.78 -18.71 -14.86
C GLY A 232 -3.15 -18.60 -15.53
N ASP A 233 -4.18 -19.20 -14.93
CA ASP A 233 -5.55 -19.20 -15.46
C ASP A 233 -6.36 -17.93 -15.11
N ILE A 234 -5.80 -17.03 -14.28
CA ILE A 234 -6.48 -15.79 -13.91
C ILE A 234 -6.55 -14.89 -15.16
N PRO A 235 -7.75 -14.46 -15.61
CA PRO A 235 -7.89 -13.63 -16.79
C PRO A 235 -7.16 -12.29 -16.67
N LYS A 236 -6.51 -11.88 -17.75
CA LYS A 236 -5.98 -10.53 -17.90
C LYS A 236 -7.12 -9.50 -17.82
N GLY A 237 -6.87 -8.38 -17.15
CA GLY A 237 -7.77 -7.23 -17.14
C GLY A 237 -7.91 -6.62 -18.53
N THR A 238 -9.16 -6.32 -18.92
CA THR A 238 -9.50 -5.81 -20.25
C THR A 238 -9.85 -4.33 -20.25
N LYS A 239 -10.13 -3.75 -19.07
CA LYS A 239 -10.44 -2.34 -18.91
C LYS A 239 -9.17 -1.50 -18.90
N GLU A 240 -9.27 -0.27 -19.40
CA GLU A 240 -8.18 0.68 -19.35
C GLU A 240 -7.89 1.08 -17.90
N ILE A 241 -6.63 0.97 -17.49
CA ILE A 241 -6.20 1.35 -16.14
C ILE A 241 -5.86 2.83 -16.18
N TYR A 242 -6.63 3.65 -15.45
CA TYR A 242 -6.35 5.08 -15.36
C TYR A 242 -5.01 5.34 -14.66
N ARG A 243 -4.12 6.03 -15.37
CA ARG A 243 -2.81 6.50 -14.89
C ARG A 243 -2.83 8.04 -14.89
N PRO A 244 -3.02 8.70 -13.73
CA PRO A 244 -3.01 10.15 -13.68
C PRO A 244 -1.69 10.72 -14.21
N SER A 245 -1.77 11.59 -15.21
CA SER A 245 -0.64 12.36 -15.76
C SER A 245 -0.73 13.86 -15.41
N ILE A 246 -1.55 14.18 -14.41
CA ILE A 246 -1.79 15.55 -13.94
C ILE A 246 -0.49 16.09 -13.35
N VAL A 247 -0.04 17.24 -13.84
CA VAL A 247 1.11 17.97 -13.28
C VAL A 247 0.57 19.12 -12.44
N GLU A 248 0.97 19.18 -11.16
CA GLU A 248 0.58 20.29 -10.29
C GLU A 248 1.25 21.59 -10.77
N PRO A 249 0.51 22.70 -10.92
CA PRO A 249 1.10 23.99 -11.24
C PRO A 249 2.11 24.43 -10.18
N GLU A 250 3.14 25.17 -10.58
CA GLU A 250 4.10 25.72 -9.65
C GLU A 250 3.42 26.58 -8.56
N LYS A 251 3.83 26.36 -7.31
CA LYS A 251 3.34 27.13 -6.18
C LYS A 251 4.08 28.47 -6.12
N THR A 252 3.44 29.53 -6.59
CA THR A 252 4.04 30.88 -6.68
C THR A 252 3.77 31.77 -5.46
N ALA A 253 2.92 31.32 -4.53
CA ALA A 253 2.55 32.06 -3.33
C ALA A 253 2.38 31.11 -2.14
N GLU A 254 2.59 31.66 -0.95
CA GLU A 254 2.28 30.99 0.31
C GLU A 254 0.78 30.71 0.42
N VAL A 255 0.43 29.57 1.00
CA VAL A 255 -0.94 29.24 1.40
C VAL A 255 -0.91 29.08 2.91
N ILE A 256 -1.65 29.93 3.61
CA ILE A 256 -1.81 29.89 5.06
C ILE A 256 -3.22 29.40 5.35
N ASP A 257 -3.32 28.37 6.17
CA ASP A 257 -4.59 27.85 6.68
C ASP A 257 -4.51 27.77 8.21
N THR A 258 -5.64 27.96 8.89
CA THR A 258 -5.76 27.87 10.35
C THR A 258 -6.86 26.87 10.67
N VAL A 259 -6.44 25.68 11.10
CA VAL A 259 -7.33 24.58 11.46
C VAL A 259 -7.61 24.64 12.96
N TYR A 260 -8.88 24.78 13.33
CA TYR A 260 -9.32 24.70 14.71
C TYR A 260 -9.69 23.26 15.06
N ASP A 261 -9.17 22.76 16.17
CA ASP A 261 -9.33 21.38 16.62
C ASP A 261 -9.44 21.33 18.16
N ASN A 262 -9.91 20.22 18.71
CA ASN A 262 -10.01 19.98 20.15
C ASN A 262 -8.64 19.60 20.75
N ILE A 263 -7.70 20.55 20.76
CA ILE A 263 -6.31 20.36 21.18
C ILE A 263 -5.91 21.30 22.33
N GLN A 264 -4.98 20.86 23.17
CA GLN A 264 -4.50 21.67 24.30
C GLN A 264 -3.37 22.64 23.94
N LEU A 265 -2.56 22.29 22.94
CA LEU A 265 -1.41 23.07 22.52
C LEU A 265 -1.55 23.42 21.03
N PRO A 266 -1.29 24.67 20.63
CA PRO A 266 -1.24 25.02 19.21
C PRO A 266 0.02 24.42 18.56
N ALA A 267 -0.08 24.10 17.27
CA ALA A 267 1.04 23.67 16.44
C ALA A 267 1.12 24.51 15.16
N VAL A 268 2.33 24.67 14.62
CA VAL A 268 2.59 25.29 13.32
C VAL A 268 3.25 24.24 12.43
N ILE A 269 2.62 23.96 11.29
CA ILE A 269 3.09 22.98 10.31
C ILE A 269 3.48 23.74 9.05
N MET A 270 4.71 23.52 8.57
CA MET A 270 5.22 24.11 7.33
C MET A 270 5.58 22.99 6.36
N SER A 271 5.09 23.09 5.12
CA SER A 271 5.37 22.14 4.04
C SER A 271 5.82 22.88 2.79
N TYR A 272 6.73 22.27 2.03
CA TYR A 272 7.30 22.86 0.82
C TYR A 272 7.25 21.84 -0.31
N HIS A 273 6.89 22.28 -1.51
CA HIS A 273 7.13 21.48 -2.71
C HIS A 273 8.64 21.40 -2.96
N MET A 274 9.13 20.20 -3.18
CA MET A 274 10.53 19.91 -3.50
C MET A 274 10.60 19.10 -4.79
N PRO A 275 11.74 19.09 -5.49
CA PRO A 275 11.95 18.19 -6.63
C PRO A 275 11.66 16.74 -6.23
N ALA A 276 11.13 15.95 -7.19
CA ALA A 276 10.96 14.51 -7.00
C ALA A 276 12.30 13.84 -6.66
N GLN A 277 12.24 12.82 -5.78
CA GLN A 277 13.38 12.00 -5.37
C GLN A 277 13.57 10.80 -6.28
#